data_AF-A0AB37CXK2-F1
#
_entry.id   AF-A0AB37CXK2-F1
#
_cell.length_a   1.000
_cell.length_b   1.000
_cell.length_c   1.000
_cell.angle_alpha   90.00
_cell.angle_beta   90.00
_cell.angle_gamma   90.00
#
_symmetry.space_group_name_H-M   'P 1'
#
loop_
_entity.id
_entity.type
_entity.pdbx_description
1 polymer ?
#
loop_
_entity_poly.entity_id
_entity_poly.type
_entity_poly.pdbx_seq_one_letter_code
_entity_poly.pdbx_strand_id
1 'polypeptide(L)'
;METSNLYFIHFPKMSALKIGKADDIEDRYNNLKKYWGEADLTNSYYVNMPSREVYKYEKSLHLLYSKYSISLPEGDGKTEFFDIQVLDKIISYFSSCTDFELKKDIKLKSKEFLNKKSKFKRNKLKQSSNAVFLSISEMNIRLNKLSKLLNFLIKFKNKLFFQYDLIDGEYYFRVKLDSNIDEINFNKLIDKIWNLLSFKNNTHTGWGWFTISTWCTRCFSERTFQIVITDPMSLDSDHFCKIFFEGWSVLVYPVLQKLPNKSNVLNHNLAITTWSIN
;
A
#
# COMPACT_ATOMS: atom_id res chain seq x y z
N MET A 1 8.60 -1.24 -27.46
CA MET A 1 8.22 -0.90 -26.08
C MET A 1 9.49 -0.89 -25.28
N GLU A 2 9.86 0.27 -24.74
CA GLU A 2 11.02 0.40 -23.85
C GLU A 2 10.81 -0.44 -22.60
N THR A 3 11.85 -1.17 -22.23
CA THR A 3 11.92 -2.02 -21.03
C THR A 3 13.02 -1.46 -20.15
N SER A 4 12.79 -1.46 -18.85
CA SER A 4 13.75 -1.05 -17.84
C SER A 4 13.80 -2.14 -16.76
N ASN A 5 14.73 -2.01 -15.81
CA ASN A 5 14.89 -2.99 -14.76
C ASN A 5 14.49 -2.39 -13.41
N LEU A 6 13.73 -3.17 -12.65
CA LEU A 6 13.61 -3.01 -11.21
C LEU A 6 14.68 -3.92 -10.57
N TYR A 7 15.55 -3.38 -9.74
CA TYR A 7 16.64 -4.12 -9.09
C TYR A 7 16.51 -4.09 -7.57
N PHE A 8 17.10 -5.13 -6.97
CA PHE A 8 17.19 -5.37 -5.53
C PHE A 8 18.65 -5.74 -5.24
N ILE A 9 19.47 -4.73 -4.92
CA ILE A 9 20.92 -4.91 -4.74
C ILE A 9 21.23 -5.04 -3.25
N HIS A 10 21.84 -6.15 -2.87
CA HIS A 10 22.27 -6.43 -1.50
C HIS A 10 23.64 -5.80 -1.21
N PHE A 11 23.74 -5.00 -0.15
CA PHE A 11 24.97 -4.43 0.37
C PHE A 11 25.29 -5.06 1.75
N PRO A 12 26.11 -6.13 1.81
CA PRO A 12 26.33 -6.89 3.03
C PRO A 12 26.93 -6.08 4.17
N LYS A 13 27.86 -5.17 3.87
CA LYS A 13 28.52 -4.31 4.88
C LYS A 13 27.56 -3.45 5.67
N MET A 14 26.42 -3.11 5.07
CA MET A 14 25.37 -2.29 5.70
C MET A 14 24.17 -3.13 6.14
N SER A 15 24.19 -4.45 5.92
CA SER A 15 23.01 -5.33 6.06
C SER A 15 21.76 -4.74 5.39
N ALA A 16 21.97 -4.14 4.21
CA ALA A 16 20.95 -3.32 3.56
C ALA A 16 20.63 -3.83 2.15
N LEU A 17 19.38 -3.71 1.76
CA LEU A 17 18.88 -3.94 0.42
C LEU A 17 18.51 -2.61 -0.23
N LYS A 18 19.08 -2.32 -1.39
CA LYS A 18 18.66 -1.19 -2.22
C LYS A 18 17.59 -1.64 -3.21
N ILE A 19 16.45 -0.96 -3.19
CA ILE A 19 15.37 -1.17 -4.17
C ILE A 19 15.38 0.01 -5.13
N GLY A 20 15.56 -0.21 -6.43
CA GLY A 20 15.53 0.91 -7.37
C GLY A 20 15.34 0.51 -8.81
N LYS A 21 15.31 1.51 -9.70
CA LYS A 21 15.21 1.30 -11.14
C LYS A 21 16.44 1.69 -11.93
N ALA A 22 16.72 0.96 -13.00
CA ALA A 22 17.78 1.31 -13.96
C ALA A 22 17.54 0.68 -15.34
N ASP A 23 17.83 1.44 -16.39
CA ASP A 23 17.87 0.90 -17.75
C ASP A 23 19.12 0.00 -17.92
N ASP A 24 20.25 0.43 -17.36
CA ASP A 24 21.46 -0.38 -17.21
C ASP A 24 21.83 -0.53 -15.72
N ILE A 25 21.71 -1.75 -15.20
CA ILE A 25 21.99 -2.07 -13.79
C ILE A 25 23.49 -1.95 -13.49
N GLU A 26 24.37 -2.25 -14.46
CA GLU A 26 25.82 -2.19 -14.27
C GLU A 26 26.28 -0.74 -14.09
N ASP A 27 25.84 0.17 -14.95
CA ASP A 27 26.14 1.60 -14.79
C ASP A 27 25.58 2.15 -13.48
N ARG A 28 24.36 1.73 -13.12
CA ARG A 28 23.77 2.12 -11.83
C ARG A 28 24.59 1.59 -10.66
N TYR A 29 25.01 0.32 -10.70
CA TYR A 29 25.85 -0.27 -9.66
C TYR A 29 27.20 0.44 -9.55
N ASN A 30 27.87 0.72 -10.67
CA ASN A 30 29.15 1.42 -10.66
C ASN A 30 29.06 2.82 -10.02
N ASN A 31 27.93 3.49 -10.17
CA ASN A 31 27.69 4.76 -9.48
C ASN A 31 27.42 4.55 -7.98
N LEU A 32 26.59 3.57 -7.62
CA LEU A 32 26.29 3.25 -6.22
C LEU A 32 27.52 2.81 -5.44
N LYS A 33 28.39 2.01 -6.07
CA LYS A 33 29.64 1.49 -5.49
C LYS A 33 30.56 2.60 -4.99
N LYS A 34 30.57 3.77 -5.64
CA LYS A 34 31.35 4.94 -5.22
C LYS A 34 30.93 5.48 -3.84
N TYR A 35 29.65 5.34 -3.49
CA TYR A 35 29.09 5.85 -2.24
C TYR A 35 28.95 4.75 -1.17
N TRP A 36 28.61 3.54 -1.59
CA TRP A 36 28.11 2.49 -0.71
C TRP A 36 29.02 1.26 -0.62
N GLY A 37 30.11 1.23 -1.39
CA GLY A 37 31.05 0.13 -1.44
C GLY A 37 30.56 -1.07 -2.28
N GLU A 38 31.23 -2.20 -2.12
CA GLU A 38 30.90 -3.42 -2.88
C GLU A 38 29.55 -4.01 -2.45
N ALA A 39 28.74 -4.38 -3.43
CA ALA A 39 27.51 -5.15 -3.26
C ALA A 39 27.75 -6.64 -3.51
N ASP A 40 26.88 -7.47 -2.93
CA ASP A 40 26.78 -8.89 -3.26
C ASP A 40 25.81 -9.07 -4.43
N LEU A 41 26.33 -8.97 -5.65
CA LEU A 41 25.53 -9.09 -6.88
C LEU A 41 25.00 -10.51 -7.09
N THR A 42 25.65 -11.53 -6.54
CA THR A 42 25.24 -12.94 -6.63
C THR A 42 23.96 -13.19 -5.83
N ASN A 43 23.83 -12.56 -4.66
CA ASN A 43 22.59 -12.57 -3.87
C ASN A 43 21.70 -11.34 -4.12
N SER A 44 21.93 -10.64 -5.22
CA SER A 44 21.04 -9.58 -5.71
C SER A 44 20.08 -10.10 -6.78
N TYR A 45 19.00 -9.36 -6.98
CA TYR A 45 17.92 -9.76 -7.86
C TYR A 45 17.47 -8.60 -8.76
N TYR A 46 16.87 -8.93 -9.90
CA TYR A 46 16.27 -7.95 -10.79
C TYR A 46 15.10 -8.52 -11.57
N VAL A 47 14.29 -7.61 -12.11
CA VAL A 47 13.11 -7.92 -12.93
C VAL A 47 13.12 -7.02 -14.15
N ASN A 48 13.03 -7.61 -15.34
CA ASN A 48 12.87 -6.84 -16.57
C ASN A 48 11.39 -6.63 -16.87
N MET A 49 10.96 -5.37 -16.97
CA MET A 49 9.56 -5.03 -17.22
C MET A 49 9.42 -3.73 -18.03
N PRO A 50 8.22 -3.41 -18.58
CA PRO A 50 8.02 -2.15 -19.30
C PRO A 50 8.34 -0.93 -18.43
N SER A 51 9.01 0.08 -18.97
CA SER A 51 9.53 1.22 -18.18
C SER A 51 8.44 1.97 -17.38
N ARG A 52 7.21 2.05 -17.92
CA ARG A 52 6.06 2.63 -17.23
C ARG A 52 5.64 1.84 -15.99
N GLU A 53 5.84 0.51 -15.99
CA GLU A 53 5.53 -0.35 -14.86
C GLU A 53 6.65 -0.33 -13.82
N VAL A 54 7.94 -0.33 -14.24
CA VAL A 54 9.09 -0.25 -13.31
C VAL A 54 8.92 0.86 -12.27
N TYR A 55 8.57 2.06 -12.72
CA TYR A 55 8.38 3.21 -11.85
C TYR A 55 7.25 3.02 -10.82
N LYS A 56 6.16 2.38 -11.22
CA LYS A 56 5.02 2.11 -10.32
C LYS A 56 5.41 1.07 -9.26
N TYR A 57 6.13 0.03 -9.66
CA TYR A 57 6.59 -1.01 -8.76
C TYR A 57 7.58 -0.49 -7.73
N GLU A 58 8.60 0.24 -8.19
CA GLU A 58 9.61 0.85 -7.32
C GLU A 58 8.93 1.66 -6.21
N LYS A 59 8.06 2.62 -6.58
CA LYS A 59 7.34 3.45 -5.62
C LYS A 59 6.45 2.65 -4.68
N SER A 60 5.76 1.63 -5.19
CA SER A 60 4.86 0.80 -4.39
C SER A 60 5.63 -0.01 -3.35
N LEU A 61 6.78 -0.58 -3.73
CA LEU A 61 7.65 -1.33 -2.83
C LEU A 61 8.32 -0.42 -1.79
N HIS A 62 8.78 0.78 -2.19
CA HIS A 62 9.31 1.78 -1.25
C HIS A 62 8.29 2.16 -0.18
N LEU A 63 7.04 2.36 -0.60
CA LEU A 63 5.97 2.68 0.33
C LEU A 63 5.62 1.49 1.24
N LEU A 64 5.46 0.30 0.66
CA LEU A 64 5.09 -0.92 1.37
C LEU A 64 6.11 -1.27 2.47
N TYR A 65 7.40 -1.09 2.16
CA TYR A 65 8.49 -1.41 3.07
C TYR A 65 9.10 -0.18 3.75
N SER A 66 8.40 0.96 3.74
CA SER A 66 8.88 2.21 4.37
C SER A 66 9.26 2.04 5.84
N LYS A 67 8.60 1.16 6.60
CA LYS A 67 8.98 0.86 8.00
C LYS A 67 10.34 0.16 8.15
N TYR A 68 10.83 -0.45 7.07
CA TYR A 68 12.14 -1.11 7.01
C TYR A 68 13.20 -0.17 6.42
N SER A 69 12.87 1.10 6.12
CA SER A 69 13.86 2.04 5.57
C SER A 69 15.00 2.24 6.55
N ILE A 70 16.24 2.17 6.07
CA ILE A 70 17.43 2.42 6.88
C ILE A 70 17.87 3.86 6.68
N SER A 71 18.21 4.54 7.78
CA SER A 71 18.87 5.84 7.71
C SER A 71 20.34 5.66 7.40
N LEU A 72 20.79 6.17 6.26
CA LEU A 72 22.18 6.15 5.83
C LEU A 72 22.76 7.57 5.74
N PRO A 73 24.10 7.73 5.79
CA PRO A 73 24.77 8.99 5.52
C PRO A 73 24.39 9.59 4.15
N GLU A 74 24.83 10.82 3.89
CA GLU A 74 24.61 11.43 2.58
C GLU A 74 25.24 10.62 1.44
N GLY A 75 24.44 10.35 0.40
CA GLY A 75 24.87 9.58 -0.76
C GLY A 75 23.72 9.33 -1.74
N ASP A 76 24.03 8.78 -2.91
CA ASP A 76 23.08 8.55 -3.99
C ASP A 76 21.98 7.55 -3.62
N GLY A 77 20.73 7.99 -3.72
CA GLY A 77 19.54 7.17 -3.48
C GLY A 77 19.47 6.64 -2.05
N LYS A 78 19.93 7.41 -1.06
CA LYS A 78 19.91 7.04 0.37
C LYS A 78 18.52 6.67 0.91
N THR A 79 17.46 7.23 0.33
CA THR A 79 16.06 6.96 0.71
C THR A 79 15.51 5.64 0.15
N GLU A 80 16.31 4.92 -0.65
CA GLU A 80 15.93 3.71 -1.36
C GLU A 80 16.54 2.44 -0.71
N PHE A 81 17.07 2.57 0.50
CA PHE A 81 17.69 1.49 1.26
C PHE A 81 16.78 0.99 2.37
N PHE A 82 16.72 -0.33 2.48
CA PHE A 82 15.85 -1.05 3.39
C PHE A 82 16.64 -2.15 4.11
N ASP A 83 16.11 -2.63 5.23
CA ASP A 83 16.61 -3.81 5.92
C ASP A 83 16.62 -5.03 4.99
N ILE A 84 17.70 -5.81 5.04
CA ILE A 84 17.88 -7.00 4.20
C ILE A 84 16.76 -8.02 4.37
N GLN A 85 16.07 -8.07 5.51
CA GLN A 85 14.89 -8.93 5.72
C GLN A 85 13.74 -8.67 4.71
N VAL A 86 13.75 -7.51 4.06
CA VAL A 86 12.79 -7.17 2.99
C VAL A 86 12.99 -8.05 1.74
N LEU A 87 14.20 -8.60 1.54
CA LEU A 87 14.50 -9.43 0.38
C LEU A 87 13.62 -10.68 0.30
N ASP A 88 13.43 -11.39 1.41
CA ASP A 88 12.57 -12.59 1.45
C ASP A 88 11.10 -12.26 1.14
N LYS A 89 10.64 -11.09 1.60
CA LYS A 89 9.30 -10.57 1.31
C LYS A 89 9.14 -10.24 -0.18
N ILE A 90 10.17 -9.65 -0.80
CA ILE A 90 10.19 -9.37 -2.24
C ILE A 90 10.18 -10.68 -3.04
N ILE A 91 11.01 -11.65 -2.67
CA ILE A 91 11.05 -12.96 -3.35
C ILE A 91 9.66 -13.62 -3.29
N SER A 92 9.08 -13.71 -2.09
CA SER A 92 7.73 -14.26 -1.89
C SER A 92 6.66 -13.51 -2.68
N TYR A 93 6.77 -12.19 -2.78
CA TYR A 93 5.85 -11.36 -3.55
C TYR A 93 5.93 -11.67 -5.05
N PHE A 94 7.14 -11.63 -5.62
CA PHE A 94 7.31 -11.87 -7.06
C PHE A 94 6.95 -13.30 -7.46
N SER A 95 7.20 -14.29 -6.59
CA SER A 95 6.85 -15.68 -6.86
C SER A 95 5.35 -15.98 -6.78
N SER A 96 4.60 -15.25 -5.94
CA SER A 96 3.22 -15.63 -5.58
C SER A 96 2.17 -14.67 -6.13
N CYS A 97 2.56 -13.43 -6.46
CA CYS A 97 1.61 -12.35 -6.78
C CYS A 97 1.89 -11.69 -8.13
N THR A 98 2.91 -12.14 -8.87
CA THR A 98 3.32 -11.48 -10.11
C THR A 98 3.63 -12.49 -11.22
N ASP A 99 3.32 -12.10 -12.45
CA ASP A 99 3.72 -12.84 -13.66
C ASP A 99 5.16 -12.50 -14.11
N PHE A 100 5.87 -11.64 -13.36
CA PHE A 100 7.21 -11.22 -13.72
C PHE A 100 8.26 -12.15 -13.12
N GLU A 101 9.16 -12.62 -13.99
CA GLU A 101 10.26 -13.47 -13.58
C GLU A 101 11.30 -12.67 -12.78
N LEU A 102 11.44 -13.01 -11.50
CA LEU A 102 12.51 -12.52 -10.64
C LEU A 102 13.80 -13.28 -10.93
N LYS A 103 14.81 -12.57 -11.41
CA LYS A 103 16.11 -13.13 -11.78
C LYS A 103 17.10 -12.88 -10.66
N LYS A 104 17.71 -13.94 -10.15
CA LYS A 104 18.86 -13.88 -9.24
C LYS A 104 20.14 -13.69 -10.04
N ASP A 105 21.19 -13.25 -9.37
CA ASP A 105 22.56 -13.17 -9.88
C ASP A 105 22.70 -12.07 -10.95
N ILE A 106 22.91 -10.83 -10.49
CA ILE A 106 23.12 -9.69 -11.38
C ILE A 106 24.51 -9.82 -12.00
N LYS A 107 24.56 -10.33 -13.23
CA LYS A 107 25.79 -10.44 -14.00
C LYS A 107 26.13 -9.10 -14.62
N LEU A 108 27.30 -8.57 -14.28
CA LEU A 108 27.92 -7.46 -14.99
C LEU A 108 28.33 -7.95 -16.38
N LYS A 109 28.15 -7.11 -17.41
CA LYS A 109 28.47 -7.52 -18.78
C LYS A 109 30.00 -7.61 -18.88
N SER A 110 30.53 -8.81 -19.09
CA SER A 110 31.83 -8.91 -19.76
C SER A 110 31.69 -8.27 -21.13
N LYS A 111 32.69 -7.51 -21.59
CA LYS A 111 32.70 -6.84 -22.91
C LYS A 111 32.52 -7.87 -24.03
N GLU A 112 31.29 -8.23 -24.35
CA GLU A 112 30.93 -9.01 -25.53
C GLU A 112 29.71 -8.39 -26.18
N PHE A 113 29.90 -7.99 -27.44
CA PHE A 113 28.85 -7.56 -28.34
C PHE A 113 27.84 -8.70 -28.53
N LEU A 114 26.58 -8.47 -28.18
CA LEU A 114 25.51 -9.40 -28.56
C LEU A 114 24.31 -8.69 -29.20
N ASN A 115 24.26 -8.82 -30.51
CA ASN A 115 23.02 -8.88 -31.28
C ASN A 115 22.27 -10.18 -30.91
N LYS A 116 21.01 -10.08 -30.47
CA LYS A 116 19.85 -10.74 -31.10
C LYS A 116 18.55 -10.45 -30.35
N LYS A 117 17.53 -10.10 -31.14
CA LYS A 117 16.13 -9.96 -30.73
C LYS A 117 15.53 -11.35 -30.47
N SER A 118 14.90 -11.55 -29.31
CA SER A 118 13.93 -12.64 -29.13
C SER A 118 12.49 -12.07 -29.16
N LYS A 119 11.62 -12.74 -29.91
CA LYS A 119 10.18 -12.46 -29.96
C LYS A 119 9.50 -13.27 -28.84
N PHE A 120 8.98 -12.60 -27.82
CA PHE A 120 8.13 -13.22 -26.80
C PHE A 120 6.64 -12.85 -27.04
N LYS A 121 5.76 -13.86 -27.08
CA LYS A 121 4.29 -13.75 -27.23
C LYS A 121 3.70 -13.04 -26.00
N ARG A 122 3.01 -11.91 -26.19
CA ARG A 122 2.85 -10.86 -25.14
C ARG A 122 1.43 -10.39 -24.83
N ASN A 123 0.38 -11.16 -25.11
CA ASN A 123 -0.99 -10.63 -25.03
C ASN A 123 -1.85 -11.10 -23.84
N LYS A 124 -1.60 -12.27 -23.22
CA LYS A 124 -2.39 -12.71 -22.04
C LYS A 124 -1.78 -12.29 -20.69
N LEU A 125 -0.45 -12.31 -20.55
CA LEU A 125 0.28 -11.93 -19.31
C LEU A 125 0.21 -10.43 -18.97
N LYS A 126 -0.19 -9.57 -19.92
CA LYS A 126 -0.25 -8.10 -19.69
C LYS A 126 -1.50 -7.65 -18.95
N GLN A 127 -2.58 -8.44 -18.94
CA GLN A 127 -3.85 -8.02 -18.35
C GLN A 127 -4.00 -8.50 -16.90
N SER A 128 -3.58 -9.74 -16.59
CA SER A 128 -3.59 -10.27 -15.21
C SER A 128 -2.60 -9.54 -14.31
N SER A 129 -1.36 -9.38 -14.76
CA SER A 129 -0.31 -8.71 -14.00
C SER A 129 -0.71 -7.27 -13.69
N ASN A 130 -0.96 -6.45 -14.71
CA ASN A 130 -1.30 -5.03 -14.53
C ASN A 130 -2.55 -4.82 -13.65
N ALA A 131 -3.55 -5.70 -13.71
CA ALA A 131 -4.74 -5.61 -12.87
C ALA A 131 -4.41 -5.82 -11.38
N VAL A 132 -3.55 -6.79 -11.06
CA VAL A 132 -3.09 -7.05 -9.68
C VAL A 132 -2.21 -5.91 -9.16
N PHE A 133 -1.40 -5.25 -10.00
CA PHE A 133 -0.58 -4.13 -9.53
C PHE A 133 -1.36 -2.83 -9.40
N LEU A 134 -2.28 -2.57 -10.33
CA LEU A 134 -3.22 -1.47 -10.17
C LEU A 134 -4.01 -1.65 -8.88
N SER A 135 -4.45 -2.87 -8.56
CA SER A 135 -5.16 -3.14 -7.30
C SER A 135 -4.27 -2.93 -6.07
N ILE A 136 -2.99 -3.34 -6.06
CA ILE A 136 -2.06 -3.11 -4.93
C ILE A 136 -1.70 -1.63 -4.76
N SER A 137 -1.38 -0.93 -5.85
CA SER A 137 -1.10 0.51 -5.85
C SER A 137 -2.31 1.28 -5.32
N GLU A 138 -3.49 0.99 -5.85
CA GLU A 138 -4.73 1.59 -5.38
C GLU A 138 -5.02 1.24 -3.91
N MET A 139 -4.82 -0.01 -3.51
CA MET A 139 -4.96 -0.47 -2.13
C MET A 139 -4.05 0.30 -1.18
N ASN A 140 -2.77 0.48 -1.51
CA ASN A 140 -1.84 1.27 -0.69
C ASN A 140 -2.24 2.75 -0.60
N ILE A 141 -2.72 3.34 -1.70
CA ILE A 141 -3.29 4.69 -1.69
C ILE A 141 -4.51 4.74 -0.75
N ARG A 142 -5.38 3.72 -0.79
CA ARG A 142 -6.58 3.61 0.06
C ARG A 142 -6.20 3.49 1.53
N LEU A 143 -5.28 2.60 1.90
CA LEU A 143 -4.81 2.42 3.28
C LEU A 143 -4.15 3.69 3.83
N ASN A 144 -3.38 4.41 3.01
CA ASN A 144 -2.81 5.70 3.41
C ASN A 144 -3.87 6.78 3.63
N LYS A 145 -4.91 6.85 2.79
CA LYS A 145 -6.02 7.79 3.00
C LYS A 145 -6.77 7.47 4.29
N LEU A 146 -7.04 6.20 4.57
CA LEU A 146 -7.65 5.76 5.82
C LEU A 146 -6.76 6.13 7.02
N SER A 147 -5.47 5.82 6.97
CA SER A 147 -4.50 6.20 8.01
C SER A 147 -4.50 7.71 8.29
N LYS A 148 -4.54 8.56 7.25
CA LYS A 148 -4.64 10.02 7.39
C LYS A 148 -5.94 10.45 8.07
N LEU A 149 -7.08 9.82 7.73
CA LEU A 149 -8.35 10.09 8.40
C LEU A 149 -8.30 9.73 9.88
N LEU A 150 -7.81 8.53 10.21
CA LEU A 150 -7.70 8.10 11.61
C LEU A 150 -6.80 9.04 12.41
N ASN A 151 -5.68 9.48 11.83
CA ASN A 151 -4.82 10.51 12.43
C ASN A 151 -5.53 11.86 12.60
N PHE A 152 -6.38 12.25 11.65
CA PHE A 152 -7.24 13.44 11.79
C PHE A 152 -8.21 13.28 12.97
N LEU A 153 -8.87 12.13 13.12
CA LEU A 153 -9.75 11.86 14.26
C LEU A 153 -8.99 11.91 15.58
N ILE A 154 -7.78 11.34 15.65
CA ILE A 154 -6.90 11.44 16.84
C ILE A 154 -6.61 12.91 17.16
N LYS A 155 -6.20 13.70 16.15
CA LYS A 155 -5.84 15.11 16.32
C LYS A 155 -7.01 15.95 16.84
N PHE A 156 -8.22 15.64 16.40
CA PHE A 156 -9.42 16.41 16.73
C PHE A 156 -10.35 15.71 17.73
N LYS A 157 -9.84 14.71 18.47
CA LYS A 157 -10.66 13.89 19.39
C LYS A 157 -11.33 14.63 20.55
N ASN A 158 -10.81 15.80 20.90
CA ASN A 158 -11.39 16.67 21.93
C ASN A 158 -12.39 17.68 21.37
N LYS A 159 -12.66 17.66 20.06
CA LYS A 159 -13.54 18.60 19.37
C LYS A 159 -14.60 17.91 18.51
N LEU A 160 -14.36 16.68 18.10
CA LEU A 160 -15.27 15.88 17.29
C LEU A 160 -16.02 14.89 18.17
N PHE A 161 -17.32 14.75 17.93
CA PHE A 161 -18.13 13.71 18.54
C PHE A 161 -17.99 12.46 17.67
N PHE A 162 -17.24 11.46 18.13
CA PHE A 162 -17.11 10.21 17.37
C PHE A 162 -17.10 9.00 18.29
N GLN A 163 -17.50 7.86 17.73
CA GLN A 163 -17.42 6.55 18.36
C GLN A 163 -17.12 5.52 17.27
N TYR A 164 -16.41 4.45 17.59
CA TYR A 164 -16.37 3.26 16.75
C TYR A 164 -16.52 2.00 17.59
N ASP A 165 -17.07 0.97 16.95
CA ASP A 165 -17.26 -0.36 17.55
C ASP A 165 -16.78 -1.42 16.54
N LEU A 166 -16.13 -2.48 17.02
CA LEU A 166 -15.75 -3.65 16.22
C LEU A 166 -16.77 -4.74 16.46
N ILE A 167 -17.54 -5.10 15.43
CA ILE A 167 -18.61 -6.11 15.51
C ILE A 167 -18.43 -7.04 14.32
N ASP A 168 -18.34 -8.35 14.58
CA ASP A 168 -18.22 -9.39 13.56
C ASP A 168 -17.12 -9.13 12.52
N GLY A 169 -15.99 -8.58 12.98
CA GLY A 169 -14.87 -8.26 12.09
C GLY A 169 -15.04 -6.97 11.30
N GLU A 170 -16.00 -6.12 11.64
CA GLU A 170 -16.22 -4.84 10.99
C GLU A 170 -16.15 -3.69 11.99
N TYR A 171 -15.36 -2.67 11.65
CA TYR A 171 -15.34 -1.41 12.37
C TYR A 171 -16.46 -0.51 11.87
N TYR A 172 -17.40 -0.20 12.76
CA TYR A 172 -18.45 0.77 12.52
C TYR A 172 -18.03 2.11 13.15
N PHE A 173 -17.46 3.01 12.33
CA PHE A 173 -17.09 4.37 12.73
C PHE A 173 -18.27 5.31 12.60
N ARG A 174 -18.63 6.02 13.67
CA ARG A 174 -19.70 7.02 13.70
C ARG A 174 -19.14 8.36 14.12
N VAL A 175 -19.49 9.40 13.37
CA VAL A 175 -19.16 10.80 13.69
C VAL A 175 -20.46 11.58 13.77
N LYS A 176 -20.74 12.13 14.95
CA LYS A 176 -21.83 13.06 15.20
C LYS A 176 -21.32 14.48 15.03
N LEU A 177 -22.17 15.32 14.46
CA LEU A 177 -21.81 16.72 14.21
C LEU A 177 -22.31 17.63 15.30
N ASP A 178 -21.56 18.72 15.48
CA ASP A 178 -21.96 19.85 16.31
C ASP A 178 -23.27 20.45 15.76
N SER A 179 -24.19 20.76 16.65
CA SER A 179 -25.45 21.46 16.35
C SER A 179 -25.26 22.79 15.60
N ASN A 180 -24.08 23.39 15.72
CA ASN A 180 -23.74 24.69 15.11
C ASN A 180 -23.38 24.61 13.61
N ILE A 181 -23.23 23.42 13.04
CA ILE A 181 -22.98 23.25 11.60
C ILE A 181 -24.32 23.21 10.86
N ASP A 182 -24.53 24.14 9.93
CA ASP A 182 -25.71 24.14 9.05
C ASP A 182 -25.69 22.98 8.03
N GLU A 183 -26.85 22.68 7.44
CA GLU A 183 -27.03 21.54 6.55
C GLU A 183 -26.19 21.62 5.26
N ILE A 184 -25.88 22.82 4.76
CA ILE A 184 -25.09 23.01 3.55
C ILE A 184 -23.63 22.68 3.83
N ASN A 185 -23.09 23.22 4.93
CA ASN A 185 -21.74 22.94 5.40
C ASN A 185 -21.59 21.49 5.84
N PHE A 186 -22.65 20.89 6.39
CA PHE A 186 -22.75 19.46 6.66
C PHE A 186 -22.56 18.64 5.38
N ASN A 187 -23.39 18.89 4.36
CA ASN A 187 -23.29 18.14 3.10
C ASN A 187 -21.91 18.31 2.46
N LYS A 188 -21.31 19.50 2.49
CA LYS A 188 -19.93 19.72 1.99
C LYS A 188 -18.88 18.94 2.78
N LEU A 189 -18.99 18.87 4.11
CA LEU A 189 -18.06 18.12 4.95
C LEU A 189 -18.21 16.62 4.70
N ILE A 190 -19.46 16.13 4.62
CA ILE A 190 -19.75 14.74 4.27
C ILE A 190 -19.25 14.42 2.89
N ASP A 191 -19.43 15.30 1.90
CA ASP A 191 -18.92 15.08 0.56
C ASP A 191 -17.39 15.11 0.53
N LYS A 192 -16.71 15.87 1.41
CA LYS A 192 -15.25 15.80 1.56
C LYS A 192 -14.81 14.49 2.20
N ILE A 193 -15.44 14.07 3.29
CA ILE A 193 -15.14 12.81 3.97
C ILE A 193 -15.49 11.62 3.05
N TRP A 194 -16.61 11.70 2.34
CA TRP A 194 -17.05 10.77 1.31
C TRP A 194 -16.06 10.78 0.16
N ASN A 195 -15.68 11.89 -0.46
CA ASN A 195 -14.64 11.88 -1.51
C ASN A 195 -13.28 11.34 -1.03
N LEU A 196 -12.98 11.44 0.27
CA LEU A 196 -11.80 10.80 0.87
C LEU A 196 -11.96 9.29 1.05
N LEU A 197 -13.19 8.79 1.23
CA LEU A 197 -13.51 7.41 1.62
C LEU A 197 -14.30 6.61 0.58
N SER A 198 -14.95 7.26 -0.38
CA SER A 198 -15.84 6.70 -1.37
C SER A 198 -14.98 6.25 -2.52
N PHE A 199 -15.01 4.96 -2.77
CA PHE A 199 -14.27 4.36 -3.85
C PHE A 199 -15.26 3.54 -4.68
N LYS A 200 -15.42 3.86 -5.97
CA LYS A 200 -16.08 2.94 -6.90
C LYS A 200 -15.14 1.79 -7.18
N ASN A 201 -15.57 0.57 -6.88
CA ASN A 201 -14.86 -0.65 -7.23
C ASN A 201 -15.28 -1.09 -8.64
N ASN A 202 -14.31 -1.45 -9.47
CA ASN A 202 -14.47 -2.42 -10.55
C ASN A 202 -13.24 -3.32 -10.48
N THR A 203 -13.34 -4.45 -9.78
CA THR A 203 -12.27 -5.46 -9.75
C THR A 203 -12.84 -6.78 -10.24
N HIS A 204 -12.69 -7.04 -11.54
CA HIS A 204 -12.93 -8.34 -12.16
C HIS A 204 -11.64 -9.16 -12.19
N THR A 205 -11.20 -9.70 -11.06
CA THR A 205 -10.20 -10.79 -11.05
C THR A 205 -10.49 -11.69 -9.85
N GLY A 206 -10.96 -12.91 -10.11
CA GLY A 206 -11.50 -13.86 -9.14
C GLY A 206 -10.51 -14.52 -8.19
N TRP A 207 -9.71 -13.72 -7.45
CA TRP A 207 -8.86 -14.19 -6.37
C TRP A 207 -9.06 -13.26 -5.17
N GLY A 208 -9.79 -13.74 -4.16
CA GLY A 208 -10.00 -13.03 -2.89
C GLY A 208 -10.78 -11.72 -3.03
N TRP A 209 -12.08 -11.77 -2.74
CA TRP A 209 -12.94 -10.60 -2.76
C TRP A 209 -12.59 -9.73 -1.55
N PHE A 210 -11.99 -8.56 -1.76
CA PHE A 210 -12.01 -7.52 -0.75
C PHE A 210 -12.44 -6.19 -1.34
N THR A 211 -13.59 -5.74 -0.89
CA THR A 211 -13.99 -4.35 -1.02
C THR A 211 -13.68 -3.74 0.34
N ILE A 212 -12.86 -2.68 0.42
CA ILE A 212 -13.02 -1.70 1.50
C ILE A 212 -14.39 -1.08 1.20
N SER A 213 -15.46 -1.76 1.60
CA SER A 213 -16.81 -1.32 1.31
C SER A 213 -17.15 -0.27 2.36
N THR A 214 -16.74 0.96 2.07
CA THR A 214 -17.18 2.12 2.83
C THR A 214 -18.64 2.37 2.51
N TRP A 215 -19.54 1.79 3.29
CA TRP A 215 -20.95 2.17 3.24
C TRP A 215 -21.12 3.39 4.12
N CYS A 216 -21.67 4.46 3.55
CA CYS A 216 -22.12 5.62 4.32
C CYS A 216 -23.62 5.49 4.53
N THR A 217 -24.03 5.35 5.78
CA THR A 217 -25.41 5.63 6.16
C THR A 217 -25.47 7.05 6.72
N ARG A 218 -26.32 7.87 6.11
CA ARG A 218 -26.68 9.19 6.64
C ARG A 218 -27.90 9.00 7.53
N CYS A 219 -27.76 9.19 8.84
CA CYS A 219 -28.90 9.30 9.73
C CYS A 219 -29.16 10.79 9.99
N PHE A 220 -30.07 11.37 9.20
CA PHE A 220 -30.38 12.80 9.27
C PHE A 220 -30.97 13.20 10.64
N SER A 221 -31.72 12.32 11.29
CA SER A 221 -32.33 12.59 12.61
C SER A 221 -31.30 12.80 13.71
N GLU A 222 -30.11 12.20 13.61
CA GLU A 222 -29.06 12.31 14.63
C GLU A 222 -27.86 13.16 14.19
N ARG A 223 -27.91 13.78 13.00
CA ARG A 223 -26.75 14.46 12.35
C ARG A 223 -25.46 13.62 12.45
N THR A 224 -25.63 12.31 12.26
CA THR A 224 -24.57 11.32 12.44
C THR A 224 -24.25 10.67 11.10
N PHE A 225 -22.96 10.51 10.86
CA PHE A 225 -22.38 9.87 9.70
C PHE A 225 -21.67 8.60 10.13
N GLN A 226 -21.97 7.48 9.47
CA GLN A 226 -21.34 6.20 9.74
C GLN A 226 -20.48 5.74 8.56
N ILE A 227 -19.33 5.14 8.85
CA ILE A 227 -18.44 4.44 7.92
C ILE A 227 -18.29 3.02 8.44
N VAL A 228 -18.43 2.02 7.58
CA VAL A 228 -18.08 0.63 7.90
C VAL A 228 -16.76 0.26 7.24
N ILE A 229 -15.86 -0.38 7.99
CA ILE A 229 -14.55 -0.85 7.51
C ILE A 229 -14.35 -2.28 7.98
N THR A 230 -14.31 -3.23 7.05
CA THR A 230 -13.98 -4.62 7.36
C THR A 230 -12.53 -4.76 7.81
N ASP A 231 -12.31 -5.43 8.93
CA ASP A 231 -11.00 -5.81 9.43
C ASP A 231 -10.47 -6.99 8.62
N PRO A 232 -9.32 -6.88 7.93
CA PRO A 232 -8.70 -8.04 7.28
C PRO A 232 -8.35 -9.17 8.25
N MET A 233 -8.11 -8.85 9.51
CA MET A 233 -7.66 -9.83 10.50
C MET A 233 -8.75 -10.84 10.86
N SER A 234 -10.02 -10.50 10.65
CA SER A 234 -11.17 -11.36 10.90
C SER A 234 -11.58 -12.20 9.68
N LEU A 235 -10.89 -12.05 8.56
CA LEU A 235 -11.15 -12.80 7.33
C LEU A 235 -10.23 -14.02 7.25
N ASP A 236 -10.74 -15.11 6.69
CA ASP A 236 -10.04 -16.39 6.62
C ASP A 236 -8.74 -16.28 5.81
N SER A 237 -7.63 -16.72 6.40
CA SER A 237 -6.26 -16.42 5.92
C SER A 237 -5.95 -17.01 4.55
N ASP A 238 -6.68 -18.05 4.15
CA ASP A 238 -6.37 -18.86 2.97
C ASP A 238 -6.77 -18.21 1.64
N HIS A 239 -7.56 -17.13 1.68
CA HIS A 239 -8.05 -16.44 0.49
C HIS A 239 -7.50 -15.02 0.34
N PHE A 240 -6.59 -14.59 1.22
CA PHE A 240 -6.13 -13.20 1.28
C PHE A 240 -4.74 -12.96 0.72
N CYS A 241 -4.61 -11.84 0.01
CA CYS A 241 -3.29 -11.34 -0.38
C CYS A 241 -2.53 -10.90 0.87
N LYS A 242 -1.49 -11.65 1.26
CA LYS A 242 -0.59 -11.37 2.42
C LYS A 242 -0.10 -9.92 2.47
N ILE A 243 0.02 -9.26 1.32
CA ILE A 243 0.40 -7.86 1.18
C ILE A 243 -0.64 -6.91 1.81
N PHE A 244 -1.93 -7.24 1.74
CA PHE A 244 -2.96 -6.42 2.36
C PHE A 244 -2.86 -6.44 3.88
N PHE A 245 -2.66 -7.61 4.47
CA PHE A 245 -2.38 -7.78 5.89
C PHE A 245 -1.16 -6.95 6.29
N GLU A 246 -0.08 -7.03 5.51
CA GLU A 246 1.12 -6.23 5.77
C GLU A 246 0.82 -4.72 5.68
N GLY A 247 0.17 -4.25 4.62
CA GLY A 247 -0.21 -2.84 4.48
C GLY A 247 -1.12 -2.35 5.62
N TRP A 248 -2.12 -3.13 6.00
CA TRP A 248 -3.02 -2.83 7.12
C TRP A 248 -2.28 -2.76 8.45
N SER A 249 -1.46 -3.77 8.75
CA SER A 249 -0.66 -3.85 9.97
C SER A 249 0.34 -2.70 10.12
N VAL A 250 0.77 -2.10 9.01
CA VAL A 250 1.76 -1.01 8.98
C VAL A 250 1.10 0.36 8.99
N LEU A 251 0.05 0.56 8.18
CA LEU A 251 -0.50 1.89 7.92
C LEU A 251 -1.73 2.21 8.78
N VAL A 252 -2.57 1.22 9.05
CA VAL A 252 -3.90 1.43 9.66
C VAL A 252 -3.93 0.97 11.11
N TYR A 253 -3.54 -0.28 11.37
CA TYR A 253 -3.59 -0.88 12.70
C TYR A 253 -2.86 -0.05 13.78
N PRO A 254 -1.64 0.47 13.55
CA PRO A 254 -0.93 1.25 14.56
C PRO A 254 -1.61 2.59 14.88
N VAL A 255 -2.40 3.13 13.95
CA VAL A 255 -3.17 4.36 14.16
C VAL A 255 -4.47 4.05 14.90
N LEU A 256 -5.16 2.96 14.53
CA LEU A 256 -6.35 2.48 15.25
C LEU A 256 -6.07 2.26 16.74
N GLN A 257 -4.95 1.61 17.08
CA GLN A 257 -4.54 1.36 18.47
C GLN A 257 -4.36 2.64 19.31
N LYS A 258 -4.14 3.79 18.67
CA LYS A 258 -3.98 5.09 19.35
C LYS A 258 -5.28 5.89 19.40
N LEU A 259 -6.29 5.51 18.62
CA LEU A 259 -7.56 6.19 18.55
C LEU A 259 -8.49 5.63 19.64
N PRO A 260 -8.93 6.46 20.62
CA PRO A 260 -9.88 5.99 21.61
C PRO A 260 -11.17 5.57 20.90
N ASN A 261 -11.81 4.50 21.38
CA ASN A 261 -13.07 3.99 20.85
C ASN A 261 -14.19 5.04 20.84
N LYS A 262 -14.13 6.01 21.77
CA LYS A 262 -15.09 7.09 21.91
C LYS A 262 -14.38 8.41 22.17
N SER A 263 -14.89 9.49 21.61
CA SER A 263 -14.36 10.82 21.83
C SER A 263 -14.75 11.37 23.21
N ASN A 264 -13.89 12.19 23.82
CA ASN A 264 -14.08 12.69 25.19
C ASN A 264 -15.26 13.65 25.33
N VAL A 265 -15.68 14.26 24.22
CA VAL A 265 -16.79 15.22 24.17
C VAL A 265 -18.15 14.54 23.99
N LEU A 266 -18.18 13.23 23.75
CA LEU A 266 -19.39 12.50 23.47
C LEU A 266 -19.98 11.91 24.77
N ASN A 267 -21.10 12.47 25.22
CA ASN A 267 -21.70 12.13 26.53
C ASN A 267 -22.67 10.93 26.49
N HIS A 268 -23.03 10.43 25.31
CA HIS A 268 -23.92 9.28 25.10
C HIS A 268 -23.37 8.41 23.96
N ASN A 269 -23.82 7.17 23.84
CA ASN A 269 -23.36 6.32 22.73
C ASN A 269 -24.10 6.69 21.44
N LEU A 270 -23.40 6.63 20.31
CA LEU A 270 -24.00 6.80 18.99
C LEU A 270 -24.59 5.48 18.52
N ALA A 271 -25.83 5.51 18.03
CA ALA A 271 -26.51 4.33 17.55
C ALA A 271 -25.85 3.78 16.27
N ILE A 272 -25.77 2.46 16.17
CA ILE A 272 -25.34 1.78 14.95
C ILE A 272 -26.53 1.72 14.01
N THR A 273 -26.35 2.19 12.78
CA THR A 273 -27.34 2.00 11.72
C THR A 273 -26.97 0.77 10.92
N THR A 274 -27.66 -0.34 11.15
CA THR A 274 -27.58 -1.55 10.35
C THR A 274 -28.66 -1.52 9.28
N TRP A 275 -28.31 -1.75 8.01
CA TRP A 275 -29.32 -2.04 7.00
C TRP A 275 -29.87 -3.45 7.26
N SER A 276 -31.15 -3.56 7.60
CA SER A 276 -31.92 -4.75 7.19
C SER A 276 -32.19 -4.59 5.71
N ILE A 277 -31.45 -5.33 4.88
CA ILE A 277 -31.80 -5.52 3.47
C ILE A 277 -33.09 -6.36 3.51
N ASN A 278 -34.23 -5.73 3.21
CA ASN A 278 -35.41 -6.45 2.75
C ASN A 278 -35.23 -6.79 1.26
#